data_AF-E6QMH2-F1
#
_entry.id   AF-E6QMH2-F1
#
_cell.length_a   1.000
_cell.length_b   1.000
_cell.length_c   1.000
_cell.angle_alpha   90.00
_cell.angle_beta   90.00
_cell.angle_gamma   90.00
#
_symmetry.space_group_name_H-M   'P 1'
#
loop_
_entity.id
_entity.type
_entity.pdbx_description
1 polymer ?
#
loop_
_entity_poly.entity_id
_entity_poly.type
_entity_poly.pdbx_seq_one_letter_code
_entity_poly.pdbx_strand_id
1 'polypeptide(L)'
;MYPPAQLPRTDSSKSLADIRHAVSAGAAPLSVLIHATNWWPQAARLAMCFRDKGTLVYAIAPPAHPLFLVSHLCGQYAYDPSDIKQSLIRAIESSRAQVIVPVDDRAVWQLHDLAASHPKFRPLIERSLGSSVFFTVMRSRCKLLEVARSLAIICPETMLIENAQQLAVVAKSRLFPLVLKRDGTYSGLGVLVANSERQLMHGYRRMLRKNSPLRRWKSYLLDSDPCALFVPETLPPSEITLQEFIPGTPANALFACHQGAVVASMQVKSICSTSATGAALVVERIHDERILEAGQKLAAQLQISGFFGLDFILQAETGVPCLLELNPRATQLGHLALDPSGPAALASNGFSTLAEAMYRTWTNTSRDAPASVSNGSSQATFPNQVAFHAHIAFYPQSLMLGPESEILASAVLDRPVGEPLLLEDLTRPAWPQRRRRYRIYRAILSLAGSISSLPRRLVRGSFPSESR
;
A
#
# COMPACT_ATOMS: atom_id res chain seq x y z
N MET A 1 24.37 -18.67 -15.19
CA MET A 1 23.46 -19.40 -14.27
C MET A 1 24.13 -19.39 -12.92
N TYR A 2 23.47 -18.88 -11.88
CA TYR A 2 23.88 -19.13 -10.49
C TYR A 2 22.94 -20.22 -9.96
N PRO A 3 23.43 -21.14 -9.10
CA PRO A 3 22.58 -22.18 -8.55
C PRO A 3 21.45 -21.54 -7.74
N PRO A 4 20.28 -22.20 -7.62
CA PRO A 4 19.22 -21.72 -6.77
C PRO A 4 19.75 -21.62 -5.34
N ALA A 5 19.59 -20.46 -4.71
CA ALA A 5 19.85 -20.33 -3.28
C ALA A 5 18.98 -21.37 -2.56
N GLN A 6 19.61 -22.34 -1.91
CA GLN A 6 18.91 -23.27 -1.03
C GLN A 6 18.30 -22.42 0.08
N LEU A 7 16.98 -22.26 0.02
CA LEU A 7 16.20 -21.71 1.13
C LEU A 7 16.52 -22.53 2.39
N PRO A 8 16.82 -21.90 3.53
CA PRO A 8 17.08 -22.64 4.76
C PRO A 8 15.83 -23.44 5.11
N ARG A 9 15.99 -24.77 5.20
CA ARG A 9 14.98 -25.65 5.81
C ARG A 9 14.99 -25.33 7.30
N THR A 10 14.10 -24.43 7.73
CA THR A 10 13.83 -24.25 9.15
C THR A 10 13.05 -25.47 9.64
N ASP A 11 13.58 -26.12 10.67
CA ASP A 11 12.94 -27.21 11.40
C ASP A 11 11.63 -26.70 12.03
N SER A 12 10.52 -26.88 11.32
CA SER A 12 9.17 -26.38 11.65
C SER A 12 8.55 -27.05 12.87
N SER A 13 9.21 -28.05 13.44
CA SER A 13 8.67 -28.88 14.51
C SER A 13 8.70 -28.21 15.88
N LYS A 14 9.73 -27.38 16.18
CA LYS A 14 9.87 -26.72 17.49
C LYS A 14 9.04 -25.45 17.64
N SER A 15 8.86 -24.66 16.57
CA SER A 15 8.06 -23.42 16.60
C SER A 15 6.55 -23.65 16.76
N LEU A 16 6.04 -24.82 16.38
CA LEU A 16 4.61 -25.14 16.51
C LEU A 16 4.24 -25.51 17.96
N ALA A 17 5.17 -26.01 18.76
CA ALA A 17 4.92 -26.38 20.15
C ALA A 17 4.73 -25.12 21.03
N ASP A 18 5.54 -24.09 20.81
CA ASP A 18 5.49 -22.85 21.57
C ASP A 18 4.21 -22.03 21.27
N ILE A 19 3.73 -22.05 20.02
CA ILE A 19 2.45 -21.44 19.64
C ILE A 19 1.26 -22.22 20.23
N ARG A 20 1.37 -23.55 20.35
CA ARG A 20 0.32 -24.40 20.93
C ARG A 20 0.15 -24.20 22.44
N HIS A 21 1.22 -23.85 23.16
CA HIS A 21 1.15 -23.62 24.61
C HIS A 21 0.45 -22.32 25.01
N ALA A 22 0.29 -21.35 24.10
CA ALA A 22 -0.39 -20.08 24.36
C ALA A 22 -1.92 -20.12 24.15
N VAL A 23 -2.48 -21.21 23.60
CA VAL A 23 -3.90 -21.32 23.26
C VAL A 23 -4.67 -22.04 24.38
N SER A 24 -4.84 -21.37 25.52
CA SER A 24 -5.89 -21.72 26.48
C SER A 24 -7.19 -21.02 26.10
N ALA A 25 -7.86 -21.56 25.06
CA ALA A 25 -9.32 -21.47 24.82
C ALA A 25 -9.66 -22.01 23.42
N GLY A 26 -9.77 -23.33 23.25
CA GLY A 26 -10.67 -24.06 22.33
C GLY A 26 -10.78 -23.76 20.82
N ALA A 27 -10.24 -22.67 20.27
CA ALA A 27 -10.34 -22.30 18.86
C ALA A 27 -8.97 -22.37 18.18
N ALA A 28 -8.93 -22.91 16.95
CA ALA A 28 -7.72 -22.90 16.14
C ALA A 28 -7.25 -21.46 15.88
N PRO A 29 -5.94 -21.18 15.94
CA PRO A 29 -5.42 -19.83 15.72
C PRO A 29 -5.74 -19.36 14.30
N LEU A 30 -5.99 -18.05 14.16
CA LEU A 30 -6.30 -17.42 12.87
C LEU A 30 -5.14 -17.62 11.89
N SER A 31 -5.43 -18.06 10.66
CA SER A 31 -4.46 -18.13 9.56
C SER A 31 -4.64 -16.98 8.57
N VAL A 32 -3.59 -16.16 8.41
CA VAL A 32 -3.57 -15.00 7.50
C VAL A 32 -2.49 -15.19 6.43
N LEU A 33 -2.87 -15.04 5.16
CA LEU A 33 -1.96 -15.00 4.03
C LEU A 33 -1.75 -13.54 3.56
N ILE A 34 -0.54 -13.02 3.71
CA ILE A 34 -0.17 -11.71 3.15
C ILE A 34 0.24 -11.90 1.70
N HIS A 35 -0.46 -11.19 0.80
CA HIS A 35 -0.23 -11.25 -0.65
C HIS A 35 0.41 -9.96 -1.15
N ALA A 36 1.68 -10.06 -1.54
CA ALA A 36 2.46 -8.96 -2.09
C ALA A 36 2.93 -9.30 -3.52
N THR A 37 2.89 -8.33 -4.42
CA THR A 37 3.45 -8.42 -5.77
C THR A 37 4.48 -7.34 -6.07
N ASN A 38 4.45 -6.25 -5.32
CA ASN A 38 5.41 -5.15 -5.41
C ASN A 38 6.35 -5.14 -4.20
N TRP A 39 7.59 -4.70 -4.41
CA TRP A 39 8.62 -4.66 -3.37
C TRP A 39 8.36 -3.50 -2.40
N TRP A 40 7.65 -3.80 -1.32
CA TRP A 40 7.11 -2.82 -0.39
C TRP A 40 7.43 -3.23 1.06
N PRO A 41 8.32 -2.51 1.76
CA PRO A 41 8.73 -2.85 3.13
C PRO A 41 7.57 -2.92 4.14
N GLN A 42 6.50 -2.16 3.91
CA GLN A 42 5.35 -2.12 4.82
C GLN A 42 4.64 -3.47 4.98
N ALA A 43 4.72 -4.35 3.98
CA ALA A 43 4.13 -5.69 4.07
C ALA A 43 4.75 -6.50 5.21
N ALA A 44 6.07 -6.36 5.41
CA ALA A 44 6.80 -7.02 6.48
C ALA A 44 6.37 -6.47 7.86
N ARG A 45 6.20 -5.15 7.98
CA ARG A 45 5.72 -4.52 9.21
C ARG A 45 4.31 -4.98 9.59
N LEU A 46 3.42 -5.08 8.60
CA LEU A 46 2.07 -5.60 8.80
C LEU A 46 2.07 -7.06 9.25
N ALA A 47 2.96 -7.88 8.68
CA ALA A 47 3.15 -9.27 9.07
C ALA A 47 3.57 -9.41 10.55
N MET A 48 4.51 -8.57 10.99
CA MET A 48 4.92 -8.51 12.39
C MET A 48 3.73 -8.23 13.31
N CYS A 49 2.90 -7.23 12.98
CA CYS A 49 1.72 -6.90 13.80
C CYS A 49 0.73 -8.06 13.93
N PHE A 50 0.46 -8.83 12.86
CA PHE A 50 -0.40 -10.01 12.95
C PHE A 50 0.22 -11.14 13.77
N ARG A 51 1.51 -11.41 13.56
CA ARG A 51 2.26 -12.43 14.31
C ARG A 51 2.26 -12.11 15.80
N ASP A 52 2.49 -10.86 16.17
CA ASP A 52 2.54 -10.41 17.57
C ASP A 52 1.18 -10.56 18.29
N LYS A 53 0.09 -10.83 17.55
CA LYS A 53 -1.24 -11.19 18.08
C LYS A 53 -1.52 -12.70 18.08
N GLY A 54 -0.51 -13.53 17.84
CA GLY A 54 -0.64 -14.99 17.82
C GLY A 54 -1.29 -15.55 16.55
N THR A 55 -1.35 -14.77 15.47
CA THR A 55 -1.85 -15.22 14.16
C THR A 55 -0.82 -16.13 13.51
N LEU A 56 -1.27 -17.20 12.84
CA LEU A 56 -0.43 -17.95 11.92
C LEU A 56 -0.26 -17.13 10.63
N VAL A 57 0.91 -16.54 10.44
CA VAL A 57 1.19 -15.64 9.31
C VAL A 57 1.93 -16.39 8.19
N TYR A 58 1.33 -16.36 7.01
CA TYR A 58 1.89 -16.88 5.77
C TYR A 58 2.13 -15.75 4.79
N ALA A 59 3.07 -15.93 3.88
CA ALA A 59 3.44 -14.92 2.90
C ALA A 59 3.51 -15.51 1.49
N ILE A 60 2.93 -14.81 0.51
CA ILE A 60 3.23 -14.99 -0.90
C ILE A 60 3.77 -13.67 -1.47
N ALA A 61 4.96 -13.73 -2.05
CA ALA A 61 5.64 -12.55 -2.59
C ALA A 61 6.71 -12.93 -3.65
N PRO A 62 7.14 -11.97 -4.49
CA PRO A 62 8.29 -12.17 -5.37
C PRO A 62 9.54 -12.62 -4.60
N PRO A 63 10.46 -13.36 -5.26
CA PRO A 63 11.72 -13.73 -4.63
C PRO A 63 12.49 -12.52 -4.09
N ALA A 64 13.10 -12.67 -2.91
CA ALA A 64 13.83 -11.62 -2.18
C ALA A 64 12.97 -10.42 -1.74
N HIS A 65 11.65 -10.61 -1.58
CA HIS A 65 10.79 -9.62 -0.94
C HIS A 65 11.11 -9.54 0.58
N PRO A 66 11.16 -8.34 1.19
CA PRO A 66 11.48 -8.16 2.62
C PRO A 66 10.52 -8.90 3.55
N LEU A 67 9.29 -9.14 3.09
CA LEU A 67 8.30 -9.96 3.80
C LEU A 67 8.87 -11.32 4.22
N PHE A 68 9.70 -11.96 3.40
CA PHE A 68 10.30 -13.27 3.72
C PHE A 68 11.40 -13.23 4.78
N LEU A 69 11.82 -12.03 5.21
CA LEU A 69 12.81 -11.83 6.26
C LEU A 69 12.17 -11.62 7.64
N VAL A 70 10.83 -11.58 7.71
CA VAL A 70 10.12 -11.55 8.98
C VAL A 70 10.31 -12.89 9.68
N SER A 71 10.80 -12.85 10.91
CA SER A 71 10.97 -14.03 11.74
C SER A 71 9.62 -14.69 12.06
N HIS A 72 9.64 -16.02 12.19
CA HIS A 72 8.48 -16.84 12.59
C HIS A 72 7.27 -16.80 11.64
N LEU A 73 7.48 -16.60 10.33
CA LEU A 73 6.45 -16.93 9.34
C LEU A 73 6.17 -18.44 9.32
N CYS A 74 4.89 -18.82 9.30
CA CYS A 74 4.47 -20.23 9.26
C CYS A 74 4.71 -20.88 7.88
N GLY A 75 4.78 -20.06 6.83
CA GLY A 75 5.10 -20.52 5.48
C GLY A 75 5.35 -19.37 4.52
N GLN A 76 6.24 -19.63 3.56
CA GLN A 76 6.65 -18.69 2.53
C GLN A 76 6.43 -19.34 1.16
N TYR A 77 5.67 -18.68 0.31
CA TYR A 77 5.33 -19.17 -1.03
C TYR A 77 5.92 -18.25 -2.07
N ALA A 78 6.72 -18.82 -2.97
CA ALA A 78 7.28 -18.07 -4.08
C ALA A 78 6.17 -17.67 -5.06
N TYR A 79 6.09 -16.37 -5.33
CA TYR A 79 5.26 -15.83 -6.39
C TYR A 79 5.88 -16.14 -7.76
N ASP A 80 5.15 -16.88 -8.59
CA ASP A 80 5.58 -17.23 -9.95
C ASP A 80 4.85 -16.35 -10.98
N PRO A 81 5.54 -15.45 -11.70
CA PRO A 81 4.88 -14.63 -12.71
C PRO A 81 4.42 -15.38 -13.95
N SER A 82 4.99 -16.55 -14.23
CA SER A 82 4.62 -17.37 -15.38
C SER A 82 3.33 -18.15 -15.12
N ASP A 83 3.01 -18.39 -13.84
CA ASP A 83 1.77 -19.05 -13.42
C ASP A 83 1.25 -18.44 -12.11
N ILE A 84 0.84 -17.17 -12.22
CA ILE A 84 0.36 -16.36 -11.10
C ILE A 84 -0.79 -17.07 -10.38
N LYS A 85 -1.73 -17.61 -11.16
CA LYS A 85 -2.95 -18.22 -10.64
C LYS A 85 -2.64 -19.46 -9.83
N GLN A 86 -1.83 -20.40 -10.35
CA GLN A 86 -1.49 -21.58 -9.58
C GLN A 86 -0.59 -21.27 -8.38
N SER A 87 0.29 -20.26 -8.48
CA SER A 87 1.09 -19.87 -7.31
C SER A 87 0.22 -19.39 -6.14
N LEU A 88 -0.82 -18.61 -6.44
CA LEU A 88 -1.78 -18.13 -5.45
C LEU A 88 -2.67 -19.26 -4.91
N ILE A 89 -3.16 -20.16 -5.78
CA ILE A 89 -3.94 -21.34 -5.38
C ILE A 89 -3.14 -22.21 -4.42
N ARG A 90 -1.89 -22.56 -4.77
CA ARG A 90 -1.01 -23.35 -3.91
C ARG A 90 -0.77 -22.69 -2.56
N ALA A 91 -0.55 -21.37 -2.53
CA ALA A 91 -0.36 -20.63 -1.28
C ALA A 91 -1.61 -20.68 -0.40
N ILE A 92 -2.79 -20.43 -0.96
CA ILE A 92 -4.07 -20.48 -0.24
C ILE A 92 -4.33 -21.87 0.33
N GLU A 93 -4.20 -22.91 -0.49
CA GLU A 93 -4.49 -24.30 -0.09
C GLU A 93 -3.49 -24.81 0.94
N SER A 94 -2.19 -24.52 0.76
CA SER A 94 -1.14 -24.98 1.67
C SER A 94 -1.16 -24.26 3.03
N SER A 95 -1.49 -22.97 3.04
CA SER A 95 -1.60 -22.18 4.28
C SER A 95 -2.92 -22.39 5.01
N ARG A 96 -3.93 -22.96 4.32
CA ARG A 96 -5.32 -23.01 4.77
C ARG A 96 -5.78 -21.63 5.26
N ALA A 97 -5.41 -20.59 4.51
CA ALA A 97 -5.68 -19.21 4.88
C ALA A 97 -7.17 -19.00 5.12
N GLN A 98 -7.50 -18.38 6.26
CA GLN A 98 -8.87 -17.98 6.59
C GLN A 98 -9.15 -16.55 6.14
N VAL A 99 -8.10 -15.75 5.95
CA VAL A 99 -8.15 -14.40 5.39
C VAL A 99 -6.90 -14.14 4.54
N ILE A 100 -7.06 -13.35 3.47
CA ILE A 100 -5.96 -12.88 2.62
C ILE A 100 -5.83 -11.37 2.78
N VAL A 101 -4.63 -10.86 3.01
CA VAL A 101 -4.36 -9.43 3.12
C VAL A 101 -3.50 -8.97 1.94
N PRO A 102 -4.09 -8.37 0.88
CA PRO A 102 -3.31 -7.79 -0.20
C PRO A 102 -2.69 -6.44 0.22
N VAL A 103 -1.44 -6.21 -0.17
CA VAL A 103 -0.68 -5.00 0.20
C VAL A 103 -0.41 -4.06 -0.98
N ASP A 104 -0.79 -4.46 -2.20
CA ASP A 104 -0.71 -3.67 -3.43
C ASP A 104 -1.87 -3.98 -4.38
N ASP A 105 -2.18 -3.05 -5.31
CA ASP A 105 -3.39 -3.14 -6.13
C ASP A 105 -3.36 -4.36 -7.06
N ARG A 106 -2.17 -4.75 -7.52
CA ARG A 106 -2.03 -5.93 -8.38
C ARG A 106 -2.38 -7.21 -7.63
N ALA A 107 -2.02 -7.31 -6.35
CA ALA A 107 -2.46 -8.41 -5.48
C ALA A 107 -4.00 -8.49 -5.41
N VAL A 108 -4.67 -7.34 -5.28
CA VAL A 108 -6.15 -7.24 -5.28
C VAL A 108 -6.73 -7.71 -6.60
N TRP A 109 -6.19 -7.24 -7.73
CA TRP A 109 -6.70 -7.61 -9.06
C TRP A 109 -6.59 -9.09 -9.33
N GLN A 110 -5.52 -9.74 -8.88
CA GLN A 110 -5.35 -11.18 -8.98
C GLN A 110 -6.36 -11.96 -8.13
N LEU A 111 -6.71 -11.44 -6.95
CA LEU A 111 -7.76 -12.03 -6.12
C LEU A 111 -9.13 -11.88 -6.78
N HIS A 112 -9.44 -10.71 -7.36
CA HIS A 112 -10.67 -10.53 -8.13
C HIS A 112 -10.77 -11.52 -9.30
N ASP A 113 -9.67 -11.73 -10.04
CA ASP A 113 -9.62 -12.72 -11.13
C ASP A 113 -9.77 -14.17 -10.62
N LEU A 114 -9.16 -14.49 -9.48
CA LEU A 114 -9.30 -15.79 -8.86
C LEU A 114 -10.75 -16.05 -8.42
N ALA A 115 -11.43 -15.08 -7.82
CA ALA A 115 -12.84 -15.18 -7.43
C ALA A 115 -13.78 -15.36 -8.62
N ALA A 116 -13.45 -14.76 -9.77
CA ALA A 116 -14.20 -14.90 -11.00
C ALA A 116 -13.98 -16.28 -11.65
N SER A 117 -12.71 -16.68 -11.80
CA SER A 117 -12.33 -17.91 -12.51
C SER A 117 -12.43 -19.19 -11.67
N HIS A 118 -12.37 -19.10 -10.34
CA HIS A 118 -12.41 -20.22 -9.41
C HIS A 118 -13.41 -19.93 -8.28
N PRO A 119 -14.71 -20.18 -8.50
CA PRO A 119 -15.77 -19.86 -7.54
C PRO A 119 -15.53 -20.44 -6.14
N LYS A 120 -14.81 -21.56 -6.02
CA LYS A 120 -14.44 -22.17 -4.72
C LYS A 120 -13.69 -21.22 -3.77
N PHE A 121 -12.94 -20.25 -4.31
CA PHE A 121 -12.19 -19.27 -3.49
C PHE A 121 -12.95 -17.97 -3.25
N ARG A 122 -14.08 -17.74 -3.94
CA ARG A 122 -14.86 -16.50 -3.81
C ARG A 122 -15.25 -16.20 -2.36
N PRO A 123 -15.75 -17.15 -1.54
CA PRO A 123 -16.10 -16.85 -0.15
C PRO A 123 -14.93 -16.35 0.69
N LEU A 124 -13.73 -16.93 0.51
CA LEU A 124 -12.51 -16.48 1.19
C LEU A 124 -12.12 -15.05 0.75
N ILE A 125 -12.22 -14.79 -0.55
CA ILE A 125 -11.86 -13.49 -1.13
C ILE A 125 -12.87 -12.42 -0.70
N GLU A 126 -14.16 -12.73 -0.68
CA GLU A 126 -15.21 -11.80 -0.23
C GLU A 126 -15.12 -11.53 1.27
N ARG A 127 -14.78 -12.54 2.09
CA ARG A 127 -14.43 -12.34 3.51
C ARG A 127 -13.25 -11.37 3.68
N SER A 128 -12.32 -11.39 2.73
CA SER A 128 -11.06 -10.64 2.81
C SER A 128 -11.15 -9.22 2.27
N LEU A 129 -11.94 -9.00 1.20
CA LEU A 129 -12.00 -7.75 0.43
C LEU A 129 -13.38 -7.10 0.37
N GLY A 130 -14.43 -7.86 0.67
CA GLY A 130 -15.81 -7.44 0.49
C GLY A 130 -16.48 -8.03 -0.75
N SER A 131 -17.70 -7.58 -1.03
CA SER A 131 -18.57 -8.18 -2.05
C SER A 131 -17.97 -8.14 -3.46
N SER A 132 -17.99 -9.29 -4.15
CA SER A 132 -17.47 -9.39 -5.52
C SER A 132 -18.26 -8.58 -6.56
N VAL A 133 -19.50 -8.19 -6.23
CA VAL A 133 -20.34 -7.32 -7.06
C VAL A 133 -19.65 -5.97 -7.33
N PHE A 134 -18.86 -5.47 -6.38
CA PHE A 134 -18.22 -4.15 -6.49
C PHE A 134 -16.78 -4.19 -7.03
N PHE A 135 -16.25 -5.38 -7.35
CA PHE A 135 -14.87 -5.52 -7.85
C PHE A 135 -14.58 -4.69 -9.10
N THR A 136 -15.56 -4.53 -9.99
CA THR A 136 -15.43 -3.69 -11.19
C THR A 136 -15.42 -2.20 -10.85
N VAL A 137 -16.18 -1.77 -9.85
CA VAL A 137 -16.20 -0.37 -9.39
C VAL A 137 -14.87 -0.02 -8.74
N MET A 138 -14.36 -0.88 -7.85
CA MET A 138 -13.06 -0.65 -7.19
C MET A 138 -11.89 -0.61 -8.17
N ARG A 139 -12.00 -1.29 -9.32
CA ARG A 139 -10.98 -1.30 -10.38
C ARG A 139 -10.87 0.00 -11.17
N SER A 140 -11.94 0.79 -11.27
CA SER A 140 -11.99 2.00 -12.10
C SER A 140 -12.04 3.23 -11.22
N ARG A 141 -11.04 4.11 -11.37
CA ARG A 141 -11.04 5.39 -10.63
C ARG A 141 -12.26 6.23 -10.97
N CYS A 142 -12.66 6.25 -12.23
CA CYS A 142 -13.81 7.06 -12.69
C CYS A 142 -15.10 6.60 -12.01
N LYS A 143 -15.41 5.30 -12.07
CA LYS A 143 -16.62 4.73 -11.47
C LYS A 143 -16.64 4.90 -9.94
N LEU A 144 -15.49 4.74 -9.28
CA LEU A 144 -15.37 4.97 -7.85
C LEU A 144 -15.70 6.43 -7.51
N LEU A 145 -15.11 7.40 -8.20
CA LEU A 145 -15.38 8.81 -7.92
C LEU A 145 -16.83 9.22 -8.26
N GLU A 146 -17.48 8.56 -9.22
CA GLU A 146 -18.92 8.72 -9.46
C GLU A 146 -19.76 8.24 -8.27
N VAL A 147 -19.43 7.07 -7.71
CA VAL A 147 -20.08 6.56 -6.48
C VAL A 147 -19.80 7.48 -5.29
N ALA A 148 -18.58 7.97 -5.13
CA ALA A 148 -18.26 8.91 -4.06
C ALA A 148 -19.08 10.20 -4.17
N ARG A 149 -19.26 10.73 -5.38
CA ARG A 149 -20.08 11.92 -5.63
C ARG A 149 -21.56 11.68 -5.32
N SER A 150 -22.10 10.50 -5.63
CA SER A 150 -23.50 10.18 -5.28
C SER A 150 -23.73 10.06 -3.76
N LEU A 151 -22.67 9.82 -2.99
CA LEU A 151 -22.67 9.81 -1.52
C LEU A 151 -22.37 11.20 -0.92
N ALA A 152 -22.38 12.25 -1.74
CA ALA A 152 -22.03 13.62 -1.36
C ALA A 152 -20.61 13.78 -0.78
N ILE A 153 -19.66 12.95 -1.23
CA ILE A 153 -18.24 13.09 -0.92
C ILE A 153 -17.62 14.05 -1.94
N ILE A 154 -16.90 15.06 -1.46
CA ILE A 154 -16.23 16.05 -2.31
C ILE A 154 -15.13 15.35 -3.11
N CYS A 155 -15.22 15.45 -4.43
CA CYS A 155 -14.30 14.84 -5.40
C CYS A 155 -13.99 15.85 -6.50
N PRO A 156 -12.79 15.83 -7.08
CA PRO A 156 -12.46 16.68 -8.22
C PRO A 156 -13.30 16.28 -9.42
N GLU A 157 -13.56 17.23 -10.31
CA GLU A 157 -14.17 16.90 -11.57
C GLU A 157 -13.26 15.92 -12.34
N THR A 158 -13.79 14.73 -12.66
CA THR A 158 -13.03 13.65 -13.28
C THR A 158 -13.82 13.07 -14.43
N MET A 159 -13.15 12.82 -15.55
CA MET A 159 -13.76 12.21 -16.73
C MET A 159 -12.83 11.18 -17.37
N LEU A 160 -13.42 10.13 -17.94
CA LEU A 160 -12.72 9.16 -18.77
C LEU A 160 -12.37 9.78 -20.13
N ILE A 161 -11.14 9.56 -20.60
CA ILE A 161 -10.66 9.99 -21.91
C ILE A 161 -10.50 8.77 -22.82
N GLU A 162 -11.44 8.62 -23.74
CA GLU A 162 -11.48 7.48 -24.67
C GLU A 162 -10.53 7.66 -25.85
N ASN A 163 -10.36 8.90 -26.31
CA ASN A 163 -9.55 9.20 -27.49
C ASN A 163 -8.93 10.61 -27.47
N ALA A 164 -8.00 10.84 -28.40
CA ALA A 164 -7.25 12.09 -28.49
C ALA A 164 -8.12 13.29 -28.92
N GLN A 165 -9.18 13.05 -29.70
CA GLN A 165 -10.10 14.08 -30.18
C GLN A 165 -10.91 14.64 -29.00
N GLN A 166 -11.47 13.77 -28.16
CA GLN A 166 -12.15 14.14 -26.93
C GLN A 166 -11.23 14.96 -26.02
N LEU A 167 -9.97 14.51 -25.83
CA LEU A 167 -8.99 15.25 -25.03
C LEU A 167 -8.73 16.66 -25.57
N ALA A 168 -8.61 16.81 -26.89
CA ALA A 168 -8.37 18.11 -27.53
C ALA A 168 -9.55 19.07 -27.37
N VAL A 169 -10.78 18.55 -27.46
CA VAL A 169 -12.00 19.36 -27.21
C VAL A 169 -12.03 19.83 -25.75
N VAL A 170 -11.82 18.92 -24.81
CA VAL A 170 -11.87 19.24 -23.37
C VAL A 170 -10.77 20.22 -22.98
N ALA A 171 -9.55 20.05 -23.53
CA ALA A 171 -8.41 20.91 -23.25
C ALA A 171 -8.65 22.39 -23.61
N LYS A 172 -9.53 22.67 -24.58
CA LYS A 172 -9.90 24.05 -24.96
C LYS A 172 -10.97 24.66 -24.06
N SER A 173 -11.76 23.82 -23.41
CA SER A 173 -12.92 24.24 -22.59
C SER A 173 -12.59 24.40 -21.10
N ARG A 174 -11.43 23.91 -20.64
CA ARG A 174 -11.08 23.88 -19.21
C ARG A 174 -9.88 24.75 -18.88
N LEU A 175 -9.86 25.21 -17.63
CA LEU A 175 -8.73 25.93 -17.07
C LEU A 175 -7.61 24.96 -16.66
N PHE A 176 -6.38 25.42 -16.83
CA PHE A 176 -5.18 24.70 -16.38
C PHE A 176 -4.75 25.21 -15.00
N PRO A 177 -4.06 24.38 -14.19
CA PRO A 177 -3.55 23.04 -14.51
C PRO A 177 -4.60 21.92 -14.51
N LEU A 178 -4.33 20.86 -15.27
CA LEU A 178 -5.14 19.63 -15.34
C LEU A 178 -4.28 18.40 -15.05
N VAL A 179 -4.88 17.36 -14.47
CA VAL A 179 -4.19 16.12 -14.09
C VAL A 179 -4.63 14.98 -15.00
N LEU A 180 -3.67 14.41 -15.73
CA LEU A 180 -3.88 13.17 -16.45
C LEU A 180 -3.43 12.01 -15.57
N LYS A 181 -4.30 11.01 -15.39
CA LYS A 181 -4.01 9.80 -14.61
C LYS A 181 -4.23 8.55 -15.45
N ARG A 182 -3.42 7.52 -15.22
CA ARG A 182 -3.56 6.20 -15.83
C ARG A 182 -3.71 5.11 -14.78
N ASP A 183 -4.76 4.30 -14.92
CA ASP A 183 -5.06 3.18 -14.03
C ASP A 183 -4.05 2.04 -14.14
N GLY A 184 -3.85 1.34 -13.02
CA GLY A 184 -2.89 0.25 -12.90
C GLY A 184 -1.43 0.70 -12.81
N THR A 185 -1.19 1.96 -12.48
CA THR A 185 0.15 2.51 -12.20
C THR A 185 0.29 2.88 -10.72
N TYR A 186 1.52 2.96 -10.21
CA TYR A 186 1.81 3.26 -8.80
C TYR A 186 2.91 4.31 -8.66
N SER A 187 3.02 4.92 -7.46
CA SER A 187 4.06 5.89 -7.08
C SER A 187 4.16 7.12 -8.00
N GLY A 188 3.02 7.61 -8.51
CA GLY A 188 2.96 8.78 -9.38
C GLY A 188 3.43 8.56 -10.82
N LEU A 189 3.85 7.34 -11.22
CA LEU A 189 4.38 7.07 -12.56
C LEU A 189 3.34 7.25 -13.68
N GLY A 190 2.07 7.07 -13.38
CA GLY A 190 0.96 7.32 -14.31
C GLY A 190 0.21 8.62 -14.04
N VAL A 191 0.81 9.57 -13.30
CA VAL A 191 0.22 10.88 -13.05
C VAL A 191 1.03 11.94 -13.78
N LEU A 192 0.34 12.88 -14.45
CA LEU A 192 0.95 14.03 -15.10
C LEU A 192 0.10 15.26 -14.83
N VAL A 193 0.69 16.27 -14.18
CA VAL A 193 0.09 17.61 -14.07
C VAL A 193 0.52 18.39 -15.33
N ALA A 194 -0.46 18.75 -16.15
CA ALA A 194 -0.27 19.56 -17.34
C ALA A 194 -0.66 21.01 -17.04
N ASN A 195 0.21 21.95 -17.40
CA ASN A 195 -0.06 23.39 -17.27
C ASN A 195 -0.47 24.02 -18.62
N SER A 196 -0.59 23.22 -19.68
CA SER A 196 -1.02 23.67 -21.00
C SER A 196 -1.54 22.52 -21.85
N GLU A 197 -2.32 22.85 -22.88
CA GLU A 197 -2.83 21.90 -23.87
C GLU A 197 -1.70 21.07 -24.50
N ARG A 198 -0.58 21.72 -24.84
CA ARG A 198 0.59 21.03 -25.41
C ARG A 198 1.17 19.98 -24.46
N GLN A 199 1.30 20.32 -23.18
CA GLN A 199 1.79 19.36 -22.16
C GLN A 199 0.82 18.21 -21.98
N LEU A 200 -0.49 18.50 -21.96
CA LEU A 200 -1.55 17.50 -21.80
C LEU A 200 -1.56 16.49 -22.95
N MET A 201 -1.57 16.97 -24.19
CA MET A 201 -1.56 16.12 -25.39
C MET A 201 -0.28 15.29 -25.49
N HIS A 202 0.87 15.87 -25.13
CA HIS A 202 2.13 15.12 -25.07
C HIS A 202 2.08 14.02 -24.00
N GLY A 203 1.56 14.34 -22.81
CA GLY A 203 1.36 13.41 -21.71
C GLY A 203 0.46 12.24 -22.09
N TYR A 204 -0.66 12.52 -22.76
CA TYR A 204 -1.60 11.51 -23.23
C TYR A 204 -0.98 10.55 -24.25
N ARG A 205 -0.30 11.08 -25.28
CA ARG A 205 0.43 10.23 -26.24
C ARG A 205 1.48 9.36 -25.55
N ARG A 206 2.16 9.90 -24.53
CA ARG A 206 3.12 9.14 -23.72
C ARG A 206 2.44 8.02 -22.92
N MET A 207 1.26 8.25 -22.37
CA MET A 207 0.48 7.25 -21.62
C MET A 207 -0.14 6.17 -22.52
N LEU A 208 -0.54 6.51 -23.75
CA LEU A 208 -1.04 5.55 -24.73
C LEU A 208 0.03 4.58 -25.25
N ARG A 209 1.29 4.99 -25.26
CA ARG A 209 2.39 4.11 -25.68
C ARG A 209 2.40 2.87 -24.79
N LYS A 210 2.04 1.71 -25.36
CA LYS A 210 2.28 0.42 -24.73
C LYS A 210 3.76 0.35 -24.37
N ASN A 211 4.08 -0.17 -23.18
CA ASN A 211 5.48 -0.43 -22.83
C ASN A 211 6.08 -1.28 -23.94
N SER A 212 7.12 -0.75 -24.60
CA SER A 212 7.79 -1.49 -25.68
C SER A 212 8.26 -2.84 -25.14
N PRO A 213 8.34 -3.89 -25.97
CA PRO A 213 8.87 -5.19 -25.54
C PRO A 213 10.22 -5.03 -24.84
N LEU A 214 11.10 -4.19 -25.39
CA LEU A 214 12.38 -3.82 -24.75
C LEU A 214 12.22 -3.19 -23.36
N ARG A 215 11.21 -2.33 -23.14
CA ARG A 215 10.95 -1.72 -21.84
C ARG A 215 10.33 -2.71 -20.85
N ARG A 216 9.48 -3.64 -21.31
CA ARG A 216 8.95 -4.74 -20.50
C ARG A 216 10.05 -5.71 -20.08
N TRP A 217 10.91 -6.10 -21.03
CA TRP A 217 12.12 -6.87 -20.77
C TRP A 217 13.07 -6.14 -19.83
N LYS A 218 13.27 -4.83 -20.03
CA LYS A 218 14.02 -3.99 -19.10
C LYS A 218 13.39 -4.01 -17.71
N SER A 219 12.09 -3.83 -17.56
CA SER A 219 11.45 -3.84 -16.23
C SER A 219 11.46 -5.22 -15.57
N TYR A 220 11.35 -6.31 -16.33
CA TYR A 220 11.53 -7.65 -15.79
C TYR A 220 12.98 -7.93 -15.36
N LEU A 221 13.95 -7.60 -16.20
CA LEU A 221 15.37 -7.89 -15.94
C LEU A 221 15.99 -6.94 -14.92
N LEU A 222 15.65 -5.66 -15.01
CA LEU A 222 16.21 -4.59 -14.20
C LEU A 222 15.31 -4.22 -13.06
N ASP A 223 14.02 -3.95 -13.26
CA ASP A 223 13.11 -3.55 -12.17
C ASP A 223 12.65 -4.74 -11.33
N SER A 224 12.96 -5.97 -11.78
CA SER A 224 12.50 -7.22 -11.21
C SER A 224 10.98 -7.28 -11.06
N ASP A 225 10.25 -6.49 -11.86
CA ASP A 225 8.79 -6.55 -11.92
C ASP A 225 8.45 -7.86 -12.65
N PRO A 226 8.05 -8.90 -11.91
CA PRO A 226 7.90 -10.22 -12.48
C PRO A 226 6.69 -10.22 -13.44
N CYS A 227 5.74 -9.29 -13.30
CA CYS A 227 4.58 -9.15 -14.17
C CYS A 227 4.80 -8.19 -15.35
N ALA A 228 5.99 -7.59 -15.51
CA ALA A 228 6.26 -6.69 -16.62
C ALA A 228 6.19 -7.39 -17.99
N LEU A 229 6.55 -8.67 -18.04
CA LEU A 229 6.44 -9.53 -19.23
C LEU A 229 5.11 -10.28 -19.30
N PHE A 230 4.51 -10.57 -18.13
CA PHE A 230 3.29 -11.33 -17.98
C PHE A 230 2.22 -10.39 -17.44
N VAL A 231 1.59 -9.63 -18.34
CA VAL A 231 0.35 -8.91 -18.04
C VAL A 231 -0.75 -9.95 -18.21
N PRO A 232 -1.43 -10.41 -17.14
CA PRO A 232 -2.57 -11.29 -17.30
C PRO A 232 -3.58 -10.66 -18.27
N GLU A 233 -4.11 -11.44 -19.20
CA GLU A 233 -5.22 -11.02 -20.08
C GLU A 233 -6.44 -10.53 -19.27
N THR A 234 -6.47 -10.84 -17.97
CA THR A 234 -7.52 -10.54 -17.00
C THR A 234 -7.33 -9.20 -16.26
N LEU A 235 -6.22 -8.49 -16.50
CA LEU A 235 -6.08 -7.09 -16.05
C LEU A 235 -6.92 -6.19 -16.97
N PRO A 236 -7.80 -5.34 -16.42
CA PRO A 236 -8.59 -4.43 -17.24
C PRO A 236 -7.67 -3.49 -18.04
N PRO A 237 -8.10 -3.03 -19.22
CA PRO A 237 -7.33 -2.04 -19.97
C PRO A 237 -7.08 -0.83 -19.07
N SER A 238 -5.83 -0.32 -19.09
CA SER A 238 -5.52 0.90 -18.34
C SER A 238 -6.40 2.04 -18.84
N GLU A 239 -7.37 2.44 -18.03
CA GLU A 239 -8.16 3.65 -18.26
C GLU A 239 -7.26 4.87 -18.10
N ILE A 240 -7.50 5.90 -18.93
CA ILE A 240 -6.86 7.20 -18.79
C ILE A 240 -7.95 8.19 -18.43
N THR A 241 -7.81 8.82 -17.27
CA THR A 241 -8.76 9.82 -16.77
C THR A 241 -8.12 11.20 -16.77
N LEU A 242 -8.90 12.21 -17.14
CA LEU A 242 -8.58 13.61 -16.92
C LEU A 242 -9.29 14.06 -15.66
N GLN A 243 -8.56 14.72 -14.77
CA GLN A 243 -9.02 15.16 -13.48
C GLN A 243 -8.63 16.62 -13.26
N GLU A 244 -9.51 17.38 -12.63
CA GLU A 244 -9.23 18.72 -12.12
C GLU A 244 -8.03 18.71 -11.17
N PHE A 245 -7.17 19.73 -11.27
CA PHE A 245 -6.09 19.90 -10.31
C PHE A 245 -6.61 20.61 -9.06
N ILE A 246 -6.46 19.95 -7.90
CA ILE A 246 -6.81 20.52 -6.61
C ILE A 246 -5.54 20.98 -5.90
N PRO A 247 -5.33 22.29 -5.68
CA PRO A 247 -4.20 22.78 -4.89
C PRO A 247 -4.41 22.46 -3.40
N GLY A 248 -3.39 21.93 -2.75
CA GLY A 248 -3.47 21.59 -1.34
C GLY A 248 -2.43 20.59 -0.86
N THR A 249 -2.66 20.05 0.34
CA THR A 249 -1.78 19.10 0.99
C THR A 249 -2.29 17.67 0.81
N PRO A 250 -1.47 16.72 0.31
CA PRO A 250 -1.85 15.32 0.25
C PRO A 250 -2.16 14.76 1.64
N ALA A 251 -3.29 14.06 1.76
CA ALA A 251 -3.66 13.32 2.95
C ALA A 251 -4.06 11.89 2.57
N ASN A 252 -3.78 10.94 3.45
CA ASN A 252 -4.11 9.54 3.23
C ASN A 252 -4.78 9.01 4.48
N ALA A 253 -5.82 8.21 4.30
CA ALA A 253 -6.45 7.45 5.36
C ALA A 253 -6.41 5.96 5.02
N LEU A 254 -6.25 5.12 6.04
CA LEU A 254 -6.42 3.68 5.94
C LEU A 254 -7.48 3.25 6.92
N PHE A 255 -8.40 2.42 6.44
CA PHE A 255 -9.52 1.91 7.21
C PHE A 255 -9.38 0.39 7.36
N ALA A 256 -9.67 -0.09 8.56
CA ALA A 256 -9.93 -1.49 8.87
C ALA A 256 -11.45 -1.68 8.87
N CYS A 257 -11.96 -2.61 8.07
CA CYS A 257 -13.39 -2.76 7.80
C CYS A 257 -13.87 -4.19 7.82
N HIS A 258 -15.12 -4.37 8.23
CA HIS A 258 -15.80 -5.65 8.22
C HIS A 258 -17.21 -5.48 7.69
N GLN A 259 -17.51 -6.13 6.55
CA GLN A 259 -18.84 -6.16 5.95
C GLN A 259 -19.45 -4.75 5.77
N GLY A 260 -18.63 -3.82 5.29
CA GLY A 260 -19.02 -2.42 5.06
C GLY A 260 -19.02 -1.52 6.30
N ALA A 261 -18.75 -2.05 7.49
CA ALA A 261 -18.58 -1.24 8.69
C ALA A 261 -17.09 -0.92 8.94
N VAL A 262 -16.79 0.35 9.18
CA VAL A 262 -15.45 0.79 9.61
C VAL A 262 -15.25 0.42 11.08
N VAL A 263 -14.23 -0.39 11.36
CA VAL A 263 -13.83 -0.83 12.70
C VAL A 263 -12.84 0.15 13.33
N ALA A 264 -11.87 0.61 12.53
CA ALA A 264 -10.87 1.59 12.96
C ALA A 264 -10.28 2.30 11.75
N SER A 265 -9.66 3.47 11.98
CA SER A 265 -8.95 4.21 10.93
C SER A 265 -7.67 4.86 11.42
N MET A 266 -6.74 5.09 10.49
CA MET A 266 -5.55 5.92 10.66
C MET A 266 -5.56 6.98 9.57
N GLN A 267 -5.41 8.25 9.93
CA GLN A 267 -5.38 9.36 8.99
C GLN A 267 -4.08 10.15 9.15
N VAL A 268 -3.46 10.52 8.03
CA VAL A 268 -2.22 11.30 8.01
C VAL A 268 -2.24 12.32 6.87
N LYS A 269 -1.54 13.45 7.05
CA LYS A 269 -1.19 14.35 5.95
C LYS A 269 0.31 14.28 5.65
N SER A 270 0.68 14.47 4.40
CA SER A 270 2.09 14.45 3.97
C SER A 270 2.78 15.75 4.36
N ILE A 271 3.91 15.62 5.05
CA ILE A 271 4.84 16.72 5.36
C ILE A 271 5.93 16.79 4.31
N CYS A 272 6.43 15.63 3.90
CA CYS A 272 7.46 15.52 2.90
C CYS A 272 7.21 14.31 2.00
N SER A 273 7.53 14.45 0.72
CA SER A 273 7.40 13.41 -0.29
C SER A 273 8.61 13.39 -1.24
N THR A 274 8.76 12.29 -1.96
CA THR A 274 9.84 12.11 -2.95
C THR A 274 9.74 13.04 -4.17
N SER A 275 8.53 13.51 -4.48
CA SER A 275 8.23 14.52 -5.50
C SER A 275 6.82 15.07 -5.27
N ALA A 276 6.41 16.09 -6.04
CA ALA A 276 5.06 16.67 -5.93
C ALA A 276 3.92 15.64 -6.05
N THR A 277 4.14 14.53 -6.76
CA THR A 277 3.18 13.42 -6.89
C THR A 277 3.77 12.08 -6.41
N GLY A 278 4.83 12.14 -5.62
CA GLY A 278 5.63 11.00 -5.19
C GLY A 278 5.15 10.43 -3.85
N ALA A 279 5.69 9.27 -3.48
CA ALA A 279 5.40 8.65 -2.18
C ALA A 279 5.82 9.57 -1.02
N ALA A 280 5.02 9.59 0.04
CA ALA A 280 5.33 10.30 1.28
C ALA A 280 6.56 9.69 1.97
N LEU A 281 7.39 10.56 2.53
CA LEU A 281 8.57 10.21 3.33
C LEU A 281 8.31 10.44 4.81
N VAL A 282 7.67 11.57 5.12
CA VAL A 282 7.28 11.96 6.48
C VAL A 282 5.83 12.43 6.45
N VAL A 283 5.07 11.98 7.43
CA VAL A 283 3.64 12.27 7.57
C VAL A 283 3.33 12.76 8.98
N GLU A 284 2.32 13.60 9.10
CA GLU A 284 1.74 14.04 10.37
C GLU A 284 0.40 13.34 10.56
N ARG A 285 0.18 12.75 11.74
CA ARG A 285 -1.12 12.20 12.13
C ARG A 285 -2.13 13.32 12.23
N ILE A 286 -3.30 13.11 11.63
CA ILE A 286 -4.42 14.05 11.70
C ILE A 286 -5.69 13.33 12.11
N HIS A 287 -6.71 14.10 12.46
CA HIS A 287 -8.07 13.61 12.64
C HIS A 287 -9.03 14.57 11.95
N ASP A 288 -9.74 14.09 10.93
CA ASP A 288 -10.77 14.83 10.21
C ASP A 288 -12.04 13.96 10.12
N GLU A 289 -13.13 14.44 10.72
CA GLU A 289 -14.43 13.74 10.72
C GLU A 289 -14.97 13.55 9.29
N ARG A 290 -14.67 14.47 8.37
CA ARG A 290 -15.13 14.39 6.98
C ARG A 290 -14.43 13.26 6.22
N ILE A 291 -13.15 13.01 6.54
CA ILE A 291 -12.41 11.86 6.01
C ILE A 291 -12.98 10.55 6.58
N LEU A 292 -13.28 10.51 7.88
CA LEU A 292 -13.88 9.35 8.53
C LEU A 292 -15.26 9.03 7.93
N GLU A 293 -16.13 10.04 7.81
CA GLU A 293 -17.46 9.92 7.22
C GLU A 293 -17.40 9.42 5.77
N ALA A 294 -16.48 9.96 4.96
CA ALA A 294 -16.26 9.49 3.59
C ALA A 294 -15.86 8.01 3.55
N GLY A 295 -14.96 7.58 4.46
CA GLY A 295 -14.59 6.18 4.64
C GLY A 295 -15.76 5.29 5.00
N GLN A 296 -16.59 5.71 5.96
CA GLN A 296 -17.77 4.97 6.40
C GLN A 296 -18.81 4.82 5.29
N LYS A 297 -19.13 5.91 4.57
CA LYS A 297 -20.08 5.89 3.45
C LYS A 297 -19.61 4.97 2.33
N LEU A 298 -18.34 5.05 1.93
CA LEU A 298 -17.79 4.19 0.88
C LEU A 298 -17.71 2.73 1.31
N ALA A 299 -17.28 2.45 2.54
CA ALA A 299 -17.23 1.11 3.09
C ALA A 299 -18.62 0.46 3.04
N ALA A 300 -19.65 1.16 3.51
CA ALA A 300 -21.02 0.69 3.53
C ALA A 300 -21.57 0.48 2.11
N GLN A 301 -21.39 1.47 1.22
CA GLN A 301 -21.90 1.39 -0.15
C GLN A 301 -21.26 0.26 -0.96
N LEU A 302 -19.96 0.05 -0.80
CA LEU A 302 -19.19 -0.93 -1.56
C LEU A 302 -19.03 -2.27 -0.82
N GLN A 303 -19.65 -2.41 0.36
CA GLN A 303 -19.60 -3.61 1.20
C GLN A 303 -18.16 -4.11 1.43
N ILE A 304 -17.24 -3.19 1.73
CA ILE A 304 -15.80 -3.47 1.84
C ILE A 304 -15.51 -4.28 3.11
N SER A 305 -14.62 -5.26 2.99
CA SER A 305 -14.01 -5.97 4.13
C SER A 305 -12.48 -5.93 4.02
N GLY A 306 -11.80 -6.11 5.15
CA GLY A 306 -10.33 -6.05 5.18
C GLY A 306 -9.84 -4.62 5.31
N PHE A 307 -8.87 -4.24 4.48
CA PHE A 307 -8.27 -2.92 4.49
C PHE A 307 -8.55 -2.18 3.19
N PHE A 308 -8.81 -0.87 3.28
CA PHE A 308 -8.74 0.01 2.13
C PHE A 308 -8.22 1.39 2.53
N GLY A 309 -7.43 1.98 1.64
CA GLY A 309 -6.95 3.34 1.76
C GLY A 309 -7.78 4.32 0.93
N LEU A 310 -7.84 5.56 1.36
CA LEU A 310 -8.37 6.68 0.60
C LEU A 310 -7.32 7.79 0.55
N ASP A 311 -7.09 8.32 -0.64
CA ASP A 311 -6.14 9.39 -0.86
C ASP A 311 -6.92 10.68 -1.14
N PHE A 312 -6.57 11.74 -0.42
CA PHE A 312 -7.22 13.05 -0.44
C PHE A 312 -6.22 14.15 -0.73
N ILE A 313 -6.74 15.30 -1.15
CA ILE A 313 -6.06 16.59 -1.01
C ILE A 313 -6.86 17.44 -0.04
N LEU A 314 -6.21 17.94 1.01
CA LEU A 314 -6.76 18.99 1.86
C LEU A 314 -6.59 20.31 1.09
N GLN A 315 -7.70 20.88 0.62
CA GLN A 315 -7.69 22.11 -0.19
C GLN A 315 -6.94 23.24 0.54
N ALA A 316 -6.07 23.95 -0.18
CA ALA A 316 -5.21 24.99 0.41
C ALA A 316 -5.99 26.12 1.11
N GLU A 317 -7.13 26.52 0.53
CA GLU A 317 -7.92 27.67 1.01
C GLU A 317 -8.86 27.31 2.16
N THR A 318 -9.48 26.13 2.09
CA THR A 318 -10.59 25.75 2.98
C THR A 318 -10.23 24.64 3.97
N GLY A 319 -9.12 23.92 3.73
CA GLY A 319 -8.78 22.70 4.46
C GLY A 319 -9.78 21.56 4.25
N VAL A 320 -10.69 21.65 3.28
CA VAL A 320 -11.69 20.62 3.00
C VAL A 320 -11.04 19.44 2.29
N PRO A 321 -11.27 18.19 2.73
CA PRO A 321 -10.73 17.01 2.07
C PRO A 321 -11.47 16.73 0.75
N CYS A 322 -10.71 16.65 -0.34
CA CYS A 322 -11.18 16.28 -1.67
C CYS A 322 -10.64 14.89 -2.04
N LEU A 323 -11.52 13.91 -2.20
CA LEU A 323 -11.15 12.51 -2.47
C LEU A 323 -10.60 12.35 -3.88
N LEU A 324 -9.39 11.78 -4.00
CA LEU A 324 -8.72 11.55 -5.27
C LEU A 324 -8.83 10.10 -5.77
N GLU A 325 -8.70 9.13 -4.86
CA GLU A 325 -8.75 7.71 -5.19
C GLU A 325 -8.97 6.80 -3.98
N LEU A 326 -9.36 5.56 -4.26
CA LEU A 326 -9.46 4.45 -3.32
C LEU A 326 -8.42 3.39 -3.66
N ASN A 327 -7.70 2.94 -2.64
CA ASN A 327 -6.72 1.87 -2.69
C ASN A 327 -7.31 0.62 -1.98
N PRO A 328 -7.82 -0.41 -2.68
CA PRO A 328 -8.56 -1.53 -2.07
C PRO A 328 -7.66 -2.57 -1.37
N ARG A 329 -6.73 -2.10 -0.55
CA ARG A 329 -5.61 -2.85 0.02
C ARG A 329 -5.13 -2.26 1.35
N ALA A 330 -4.28 -3.02 2.04
CA ALA A 330 -3.51 -2.50 3.16
C ALA A 330 -2.40 -1.54 2.66
N THR A 331 -2.61 -0.23 2.79
CA THR A 331 -1.60 0.79 2.49
C THR A 331 -0.57 0.90 3.63
N GLN A 332 0.35 1.87 3.55
CA GLN A 332 1.51 2.01 4.45
C GLN A 332 1.18 2.30 5.92
N LEU A 333 -0.09 2.44 6.29
CA LEU A 333 -0.51 2.85 7.63
C LEU A 333 -0.92 1.68 8.54
N GLY A 334 -1.07 0.45 8.02
CA GLY A 334 -1.76 -0.64 8.71
C GLY A 334 -1.10 -1.13 10.00
N HIS A 335 0.22 -0.99 10.08
CA HIS A 335 1.06 -1.40 11.21
C HIS A 335 1.37 -0.27 12.19
N LEU A 336 0.98 0.97 11.88
CA LEU A 336 1.32 2.12 12.71
C LEU A 336 0.48 2.13 13.99
N ALA A 337 1.10 2.59 15.09
CA ALA A 337 0.41 2.75 16.36
C ALA A 337 -0.71 3.80 16.26
N LEU A 338 -1.92 3.41 16.67
CA LEU A 338 -3.09 4.27 16.81
C LEU A 338 -3.04 5.04 18.13
N ASP A 339 -3.69 6.21 18.17
CA ASP A 339 -3.79 7.01 19.39
C ASP A 339 -4.86 6.41 20.32
N PRO A 340 -4.49 5.92 21.51
CA PRO A 340 -5.47 5.42 22.47
C PRO A 340 -6.16 6.54 23.28
N SER A 341 -5.66 7.78 23.24
CA SER A 341 -6.02 8.84 24.20
C SER A 341 -6.31 10.22 23.60
N GLY A 342 -6.00 10.45 22.32
CA GLY A 342 -6.26 11.72 21.64
C GLY A 342 -7.66 11.85 21.02
N PRO A 343 -7.95 12.95 20.30
CA PRO A 343 -9.23 13.16 19.61
C PRO A 343 -9.56 12.07 18.58
N ALA A 344 -8.56 11.32 18.10
CA ALA A 344 -8.72 10.14 17.25
C ALA A 344 -9.04 8.84 18.03
N ALA A 345 -9.20 8.87 19.36
CA ALA A 345 -9.48 7.67 20.17
C ALA A 345 -10.82 7.01 19.80
N LEU A 346 -11.80 7.79 19.34
CA LEU A 346 -13.05 7.28 18.77
C LEU A 346 -12.80 6.50 17.46
N ALA A 347 -11.84 6.95 16.66
CA ALA A 347 -11.45 6.29 15.41
C ALA A 347 -10.52 5.08 15.63
N SER A 348 -9.79 5.03 16.75
CA SER A 348 -8.95 3.89 17.12
C SER A 348 -9.71 2.79 17.86
N ASN A 349 -10.87 3.10 18.44
CA ASN A 349 -11.69 2.15 19.21
C ASN A 349 -10.87 1.36 20.25
N GLY A 350 -9.81 1.95 20.82
CA GLY A 350 -8.95 1.32 21.83
C GLY A 350 -8.03 0.22 21.30
N PHE A 351 -7.88 0.09 19.97
CA PHE A 351 -6.89 -0.80 19.35
C PHE A 351 -5.52 -0.12 19.29
N SER A 352 -4.44 -0.90 19.38
CA SER A 352 -3.09 -0.36 19.24
C SER A 352 -2.69 -0.14 17.78
N THR A 353 -3.26 -0.91 16.85
CA THR A 353 -2.99 -0.83 15.39
C THR A 353 -4.24 -1.23 14.60
N LEU A 354 -4.28 -0.89 13.31
CA LEU A 354 -5.36 -1.37 12.42
C LEU A 354 -5.28 -2.90 12.20
N ALA A 355 -4.07 -3.46 12.22
CA ALA A 355 -3.87 -4.92 12.21
C ALA A 355 -4.53 -5.60 13.42
N GLU A 356 -4.38 -5.03 14.61
CA GLU A 356 -5.07 -5.53 15.81
C GLU A 356 -6.59 -5.44 15.68
N ALA A 357 -7.10 -4.31 15.18
CA ALA A 357 -8.53 -4.11 14.98
C ALA A 357 -9.12 -5.22 14.09
N MET A 358 -8.43 -5.54 12.98
CA MET A 358 -8.85 -6.62 12.09
C MET A 358 -8.71 -8.00 12.73
N TYR A 359 -7.61 -8.27 13.42
CA TYR A 359 -7.42 -9.53 14.15
C TYR A 359 -8.59 -9.81 15.09
N ARG A 360 -8.90 -8.88 16.00
CA ARG A 360 -9.99 -9.02 16.98
C ARG A 360 -11.35 -9.18 16.31
N THR A 361 -11.55 -8.47 15.19
CA THR A 361 -12.79 -8.57 14.41
C THR A 361 -12.92 -9.95 13.76
N TRP A 362 -11.85 -10.51 13.19
CA TRP A 362 -11.90 -11.83 12.55
C TRP A 362 -12.03 -13.00 13.53
N THR A 363 -11.54 -12.83 14.75
CA THR A 363 -11.60 -13.84 15.82
C THR A 363 -12.81 -13.67 16.74
N ASN A 364 -13.65 -12.64 16.53
CA ASN A 364 -14.73 -12.26 17.44
C ASN A 364 -14.27 -12.11 18.90
N THR A 365 -13.02 -11.71 19.11
CA THR A 365 -12.48 -11.51 20.45
C THR A 365 -13.00 -10.17 20.98
N SER A 366 -13.99 -10.23 21.87
CA SER A 366 -14.55 -9.05 22.53
C SER A 366 -13.49 -8.29 23.31
N ARG A 367 -13.74 -6.99 23.50
CA ARG A 367 -12.88 -6.03 24.21
C ARG A 367 -12.49 -6.48 25.63
N ASP A 368 -13.30 -7.35 26.25
CA ASP A 368 -13.27 -7.70 27.67
C ASP A 368 -12.40 -8.91 28.03
N ALA A 369 -11.60 -9.46 27.10
CA ALA A 369 -10.54 -10.36 27.53
C ALA A 369 -9.57 -9.54 28.40
N PRO A 370 -9.48 -9.78 29.72
CA PRO A 370 -8.45 -9.14 30.51
C PRO A 370 -7.13 -9.58 29.88
N ALA A 371 -6.19 -8.65 29.70
CA ALA A 371 -4.81 -9.07 29.51
C ALA A 371 -4.52 -10.04 30.64
N SER A 372 -4.41 -11.34 30.33
CA SER A 372 -4.12 -12.35 31.33
C SER A 372 -2.77 -11.95 31.91
N VAL A 373 -2.81 -11.40 33.12
CA VAL A 373 -1.61 -11.19 33.93
C VAL A 373 -1.10 -12.58 34.23
N SER A 374 -0.24 -13.09 33.36
CA SER A 374 0.60 -14.23 33.63
C SER A 374 1.59 -13.80 34.70
N ASN A 375 1.20 -13.98 35.96
CA ASN A 375 2.11 -13.98 37.09
C ASN A 375 3.09 -15.14 36.89
N GLY A 376 4.28 -14.84 36.36
CA GLY A 376 5.33 -15.84 36.16
C GLY A 376 6.31 -15.46 35.06
N SER A 377 7.32 -14.66 35.41
CA SER A 377 8.64 -14.60 34.77
C SER A 377 8.68 -14.57 33.23
N SER A 378 8.42 -13.39 32.68
CA SER A 378 9.16 -12.72 31.58
C SER A 378 8.23 -11.68 31.00
N GLN A 379 8.25 -10.46 31.56
CA GLN A 379 7.78 -9.28 30.84
C GLN A 379 8.57 -9.24 29.53
N ALA A 380 7.96 -9.69 28.43
CA ALA A 380 8.28 -9.15 27.12
C ALA A 380 7.82 -7.68 27.19
N THR A 381 8.69 -6.85 27.74
CA THR A 381 8.64 -5.41 27.64
C THR A 381 8.55 -5.09 26.16
N PHE A 382 7.36 -4.69 25.68
CA PHE A 382 7.33 -3.72 24.59
C PHE A 382 8.17 -2.54 25.08
N PRO A 383 9.32 -2.25 24.47
CA PRO A 383 10.18 -1.20 24.98
C PRO A 383 9.44 0.12 24.85
N ASN A 384 9.11 0.68 26.02
CA ASN A 384 8.60 2.01 26.26
C ASN A 384 7.18 2.30 25.76
N GLN A 385 6.38 2.94 26.62
CA GLN A 385 5.32 3.84 26.17
C GLN A 385 5.98 4.82 25.19
N VAL A 386 5.83 4.54 23.89
CA VAL A 386 6.30 5.43 22.83
C VAL A 386 5.50 6.71 23.01
N ALA A 387 6.18 7.81 23.33
CA ALA A 387 5.55 9.13 23.31
C ALA A 387 4.77 9.24 21.99
N PHE A 388 3.49 9.61 22.07
CA PHE A 388 2.63 9.58 20.89
C PHE A 388 3.05 10.73 19.95
N HIS A 389 3.99 10.45 19.04
CA HIS A 389 4.59 11.44 18.16
C HIS A 389 3.60 11.85 17.07
N ALA A 390 3.44 13.16 16.83
CA ALA A 390 2.61 13.62 15.71
C ALA A 390 3.21 13.23 14.34
N HIS A 391 4.54 13.29 14.20
CA HIS A 391 5.24 13.03 12.94
C HIS A 391 5.84 11.63 12.87
N ILE A 392 5.66 10.96 11.73
CA ILE A 392 6.17 9.61 11.44
C ILE A 392 6.99 9.66 10.16
N ALA A 393 8.22 9.16 10.21
CA ALA A 393 9.09 9.00 9.07
C ALA A 393 9.10 7.53 8.61
N PHE A 394 8.72 7.26 7.35
CA PHE A 394 8.64 5.90 6.82
C PHE A 394 10.02 5.32 6.54
N TYR A 395 10.32 4.18 7.16
CA TYR A 395 11.59 3.50 6.97
C TYR A 395 11.53 2.45 5.84
N PRO A 396 12.60 2.29 5.03
CA PRO A 396 13.85 3.05 5.02
C PRO A 396 13.80 4.33 4.16
N GLN A 397 12.68 4.61 3.49
CA GLN A 397 12.60 5.64 2.46
C GLN A 397 12.99 7.03 2.98
N SER A 398 12.56 7.40 4.19
CA SER A 398 12.84 8.69 4.82
C SER A 398 14.32 8.95 5.07
N LEU A 399 15.17 7.91 5.10
CA LEU A 399 16.62 8.07 5.24
C LEU A 399 17.26 8.87 4.10
N MET A 400 16.59 8.96 2.94
CA MET A 400 17.07 9.77 1.82
C MET A 400 17.10 11.28 2.13
N LEU A 401 16.42 11.73 3.18
CA LEU A 401 16.48 13.12 3.65
C LEU A 401 17.84 13.47 4.26
N GLY A 402 18.64 12.46 4.64
CA GLY A 402 19.93 12.64 5.27
C GLY A 402 19.84 12.90 6.79
N PRO A 403 20.93 12.66 7.53
CA PRO A 403 20.96 12.76 8.99
C PRO A 403 20.79 14.21 9.50
N GLU A 404 21.11 15.21 8.69
CA GLU A 404 21.00 16.64 9.04
C GLU A 404 19.57 17.19 8.86
N SER A 405 18.62 16.37 8.42
CA SER A 405 17.24 16.83 8.19
C SER A 405 16.50 17.08 9.52
N GLU A 406 16.14 18.34 9.77
CA GLU A 406 15.30 18.73 10.93
C GLU A 406 13.93 18.02 10.93
N ILE A 407 13.35 17.80 9.74
CA ILE A 407 12.08 17.06 9.58
C ILE A 407 12.25 15.61 10.02
N LEU A 408 13.38 14.98 9.67
CA LEU A 408 13.66 13.62 10.10
C LEU A 408 13.96 13.55 11.62
N ALA A 409 14.68 14.55 12.16
CA ALA A 409 15.02 14.63 13.57
C ALA A 409 13.79 14.83 14.48
N SER A 410 12.75 15.49 13.97
CA SER A 410 11.48 15.73 14.69
C SER A 410 10.45 14.62 14.55
N ALA A 411 10.71 13.59 13.73
CA ALA A 411 9.78 12.51 13.45
C ALA A 411 10.20 11.18 14.09
N VAL A 412 9.22 10.36 14.51
CA VAL A 412 9.51 8.98 14.91
C VAL A 412 9.79 8.15 13.66
N LEU A 413 10.92 7.46 13.63
CA LEU A 413 11.29 6.61 12.52
C LEU A 413 10.62 5.24 12.68
N ASP A 414 9.78 4.87 11.71
CA ASP A 414 9.01 3.62 11.69
C ASP A 414 9.91 2.39 11.39
N ARG A 415 10.84 2.08 12.29
CA ARG A 415 11.79 0.98 12.13
C ARG A 415 11.16 -0.38 12.50
N PRO A 416 11.49 -1.47 11.79
CA PRO A 416 11.17 -2.84 12.19
C PRO A 416 12.03 -3.30 13.38
N VAL A 417 11.76 -2.76 14.56
CA VAL A 417 12.42 -3.21 15.79
C VAL A 417 12.08 -4.69 16.05
N GLY A 418 13.07 -5.48 16.46
CA GLY A 418 12.92 -6.91 16.70
C GLY A 418 13.21 -7.81 15.49
N GLU A 419 13.48 -7.24 14.30
CA GLU A 419 13.80 -7.99 13.10
C GLU A 419 15.17 -7.60 12.53
N PRO A 420 16.29 -8.12 13.09
CA PRO A 420 17.63 -7.71 12.68
C PRO A 420 17.93 -8.01 11.21
N LEU A 421 17.48 -9.16 10.70
CA LEU A 421 17.69 -9.53 9.29
C LEU A 421 16.91 -8.63 8.33
N LEU A 422 15.66 -8.29 8.68
CA LEU A 422 14.86 -7.34 7.90
C LEU A 422 15.47 -5.94 7.94
N LEU A 423 15.90 -5.48 9.12
CA LEU A 423 16.51 -4.16 9.28
C LEU A 423 17.80 -4.06 8.45
N GLU A 424 18.68 -5.07 8.55
CA GLU A 424 19.89 -5.15 7.74
C GLU A 424 19.55 -5.10 6.25
N ASP A 425 18.57 -5.89 5.81
CA ASP A 425 18.17 -5.90 4.42
C ASP A 425 17.63 -4.54 3.95
N LEU A 426 16.80 -3.86 4.74
CA LEU A 426 16.22 -2.57 4.38
C LEU A 426 17.24 -1.42 4.32
N THR A 427 18.38 -1.53 5.00
CA THR A 427 19.48 -0.54 4.87
C THR A 427 20.23 -0.66 3.53
N ARG A 428 20.16 -1.82 2.87
CA ARG A 428 20.85 -2.05 1.59
C ARG A 428 20.08 -1.37 0.45
N PRO A 429 20.73 -0.98 -0.66
CA PRO A 429 20.08 -0.33 -1.81
C PRO A 429 18.82 -1.09 -2.24
N ALA A 430 17.68 -0.42 -2.48
CA ALA A 430 16.40 -1.11 -2.73
C ALA A 430 16.52 -2.18 -3.82
N TRP A 431 15.80 -3.30 -3.68
CA TRP A 431 15.66 -4.22 -4.82
C TRP A 431 14.90 -3.47 -5.93
N PRO A 432 15.40 -3.48 -7.17
CA PRO A 432 16.32 -4.45 -7.78
C PRO A 432 17.82 -4.07 -7.77
N GLN A 433 18.20 -2.94 -7.20
CA GLN A 433 19.49 -2.28 -7.42
C GLN A 433 20.69 -3.13 -6.96
N ARG A 434 20.44 -4.10 -6.10
CA ARG A 434 21.42 -5.09 -5.63
C ARG A 434 21.78 -6.14 -6.69
N ARG A 435 20.91 -6.40 -7.68
CA ARG A 435 21.16 -7.42 -8.73
C ARG A 435 22.40 -7.07 -9.55
N ARG A 436 23.28 -8.05 -9.77
CA ARG A 436 24.48 -7.90 -10.63
C ARG A 436 24.13 -7.36 -12.01
N ARG A 437 23.02 -7.83 -12.59
CA ARG A 437 22.50 -7.34 -13.89
C ARG A 437 22.13 -5.86 -13.86
N TYR A 438 21.48 -5.39 -12.79
CA TYR A 438 21.16 -3.96 -12.63
C TYR A 438 22.44 -3.11 -12.47
N ARG A 439 23.41 -3.59 -11.69
CA ARG A 439 24.72 -2.92 -11.53
C ARG A 439 25.50 -2.83 -12.84
N ILE A 440 25.54 -3.90 -13.63
CA ILE A 440 26.16 -3.90 -14.97
C ILE A 440 25.44 -2.92 -15.89
N TYR A 441 24.10 -2.94 -15.93
CA TYR A 441 23.31 -1.99 -16.71
C TYR A 441 23.60 -0.53 -16.34
N ARG A 442 23.64 -0.22 -15.04
CA ARG A 442 24.01 1.11 -14.52
C ARG A 442 25.42 1.51 -14.94
N ALA A 443 26.39 0.59 -14.86
CA ALA A 443 27.78 0.85 -15.28
C ALA A 443 27.88 1.16 -16.78
N ILE A 444 27.13 0.43 -17.62
CA ILE A 444 27.06 0.69 -19.07
C ILE A 444 26.41 2.06 -19.34
N LEU A 445 25.33 2.40 -18.64
CA LEU A 445 24.69 3.71 -18.76
C LEU A 445 25.57 4.86 -18.27
N SER A 446 26.36 4.68 -17.20
CA SER A 446 27.28 5.73 -16.73
C SER A 446 28.44 5.94 -17.72
N LEU A 447 28.91 4.87 -18.37
CA LEU A 447 29.91 4.96 -19.44
C LEU A 447 29.34 5.67 -20.68
N ALA A 448 28.06 5.45 -21.01
CA ALA A 448 27.36 6.15 -22.10
C ALA A 448 26.92 7.58 -21.72
N GLY A 449 26.76 7.87 -20.43
CA GLY A 449 26.20 9.10 -19.88
C GLY A 449 27.22 10.19 -19.52
N SER A 450 28.53 9.91 -19.58
CA SER A 450 29.60 10.91 -19.43
C SER A 450 29.63 11.99 -20.54
N ILE A 451 28.60 12.09 -21.39
CA ILE A 451 28.45 13.13 -22.42
C ILE A 451 27.41 14.21 -22.04
N SER A 452 26.65 14.10 -20.95
CA SER A 452 25.84 15.25 -20.47
C SER A 452 25.40 15.13 -19.02
N SER A 453 26.01 15.92 -18.13
CA SER A 453 25.66 16.00 -16.70
C SER A 453 25.12 17.39 -16.33
N LEU A 454 23.87 17.44 -15.88
CA LEU A 454 23.32 18.51 -15.04
C LEU A 454 22.43 17.85 -13.96
N PRO A 455 22.53 18.23 -12.67
CA PRO A 455 21.85 17.53 -11.58
C PRO A 455 20.36 17.93 -11.44
N ARG A 456 19.50 16.94 -11.11
CA ARG A 456 18.08 17.16 -10.77
C ARG A 456 17.94 17.57 -9.31
N ARG A 457 17.35 18.76 -9.05
CA ARG A 457 17.02 19.26 -7.71
C ARG A 457 15.82 18.53 -7.09
N LEU A 458 15.91 18.23 -5.80
CA LEU A 458 14.78 17.92 -4.92
C LEU A 458 13.88 19.15 -4.79
N VAL A 459 12.57 18.98 -4.89
CA VAL A 459 11.59 20.07 -4.71
C VAL A 459 11.18 20.10 -3.25
N ARG A 460 11.61 21.12 -2.50
CA ARG A 460 10.99 21.46 -1.21
C ARG A 460 9.62 22.05 -1.50
N GLY A 461 8.59 21.55 -0.82
CA GLY A 461 7.26 22.15 -0.82
C GLY A 461 7.30 23.47 -0.06
N SER A 462 7.50 24.56 -0.79
CA SER A 462 7.29 25.93 -0.32
C SER A 462 6.79 26.73 -1.51
N PHE A 463 5.47 26.97 -1.56
CA PHE A 463 4.91 28.00 -2.42
C PHE A 463 5.29 29.38 -1.85
N PRO A 464 5.51 30.38 -2.71
CA PRO A 464 6.02 31.67 -2.27
C PRO A 464 5.00 32.37 -1.36
N SER A 465 5.45 32.73 -0.17
CA SER A 465 4.83 33.80 0.61
C SER A 465 4.88 35.08 -0.21
N GLU A 466 3.72 35.66 -0.47
CA GLU A 466 3.57 37.01 -0.98
C GLU A 466 4.43 37.99 -0.17
N SER A 467 5.17 38.86 -0.87
CA SER A 467 5.62 40.13 -0.32
C SER A 467 5.60 41.18 -1.42
N ARG A 468 4.53 41.99 -1.37
CA ARG A 468 4.30 43.32 -1.95
C ARG A 468 4.23 43.50 -3.46
#